data_AF-A0A419A3V8-F1
#
_entry.id   AF-A0A419A3V8-F1
#
_cell.length_a   1.000
_cell.length_b   1.000
_cell.length_c   1.000
_cell.angle_alpha   90.00
_cell.angle_beta   90.00
_cell.angle_gamma   90.00
#
_symmetry.space_group_name_H-M   'P 1'
#
loop_
_entity.id
_entity.type
_entity.pdbx_description
1 polymer ?
#
loop_
_entity_poly.entity_id
_entity_poly.type
_entity_poly.pdbx_seq_one_letter_code
_entity_poly.pdbx_strand_id
1 'polypeptide(L)'
;MPMRIILMLIKQASSKGSLMAIGPDIAVIHADLGDGKRRRLFLGADELRQIKRECGRGFYTIYVNFDKDAEPDEVSAILRLALIGGGMTPQDALDLVQYYASPPRPLQHAYLIAFEALSAAWRGSDKSASGGKRMTAQEMDDFFTEAEAALIKNGSDLSVLRGRSFAEIQDVFAALSKDADKPSAPDAETFNAIKAAGKKKGKK
;
A
#
# COMPACT_ATOMS: atom_id res chain seq x y z
N MET A 1 6.03 -47.32 23.51
CA MET A 1 5.50 -47.22 22.13
C MET A 1 3.97 -47.28 22.18
N PRO A 2 3.26 -46.64 21.23
CA PRO A 2 2.33 -45.53 21.47
C PRO A 2 0.88 -45.85 21.02
N MET A 3 0.04 -44.82 20.79
CA MET A 3 -1.16 -44.81 19.91
C MET A 3 -2.56 -44.59 20.53
N ARG A 4 -2.73 -43.89 21.66
CA ARG A 4 -4.10 -43.46 22.05
C ARG A 4 -4.33 -41.99 22.36
N ILE A 5 -3.30 -41.13 22.36
CA ILE A 5 -3.46 -39.71 22.74
C ILE A 5 -3.60 -38.77 21.52
N ILE A 6 -3.21 -39.20 20.31
CA ILE A 6 -3.22 -38.31 19.13
C ILE A 6 -4.61 -38.21 18.45
N LEU A 7 -5.53 -39.15 18.71
CA LEU A 7 -6.81 -39.18 17.99
C LEU A 7 -7.92 -38.26 18.59
N MET A 8 -7.65 -37.59 19.71
CA MET A 8 -8.65 -36.71 20.36
C MET A 8 -8.44 -35.22 20.09
N LEU A 9 -7.33 -34.82 19.46
CA LEU A 9 -7.01 -33.43 19.13
C LEU A 9 -7.39 -33.00 17.70
N ILE A 10 -7.89 -33.92 16.87
CA ILE A 10 -8.23 -33.62 15.45
C ILE A 10 -9.74 -33.37 15.25
N LYS A 11 -10.59 -33.56 16.27
CA LYS A 11 -12.06 -33.47 16.11
C LYS A 11 -12.71 -32.19 16.66
N GLN A 12 -11.92 -31.14 16.94
CA GLN A 12 -12.43 -29.86 17.45
C GLN A 12 -11.86 -28.64 16.69
N ALA A 13 -11.76 -28.74 15.36
CA ALA A 13 -11.53 -27.61 14.47
C ALA A 13 -12.53 -27.60 13.29
N SER A 14 -13.74 -28.13 13.51
CA SER A 14 -14.87 -27.92 12.60
C SER A 14 -15.70 -26.75 13.12
N SER A 15 -15.31 -25.54 12.75
CA SER A 15 -16.20 -24.38 12.77
C SER A 15 -15.72 -23.33 11.77
N LYS A 16 -16.38 -23.35 10.61
CA LYS A 16 -16.78 -22.19 9.80
C LYS A 16 -15.69 -21.17 9.43
N GLY A 17 -15.32 -21.19 8.15
CA GLY A 17 -14.73 -20.00 7.53
C GLY A 17 -13.96 -20.33 6.26
N SER A 18 -14.68 -20.45 5.14
CA SER A 18 -14.16 -20.31 3.77
C SER A 18 -12.85 -21.04 3.46
N LEU A 19 -12.97 -22.24 2.87
CA LEU A 19 -11.97 -22.72 1.91
C LEU A 19 -11.91 -21.70 0.77
N MET A 20 -11.09 -20.66 0.93
CA MET A 20 -10.68 -19.84 -0.19
C MET A 20 -9.98 -20.79 -1.15
N ALA A 21 -10.61 -21.02 -2.30
CA ALA A 21 -9.96 -21.60 -3.45
C ALA A 21 -8.70 -20.75 -3.69
N ILE A 22 -7.53 -21.30 -3.34
CA ILE A 22 -6.25 -20.80 -3.81
C ILE A 22 -6.19 -21.20 -5.27
N GLY A 23 -6.98 -20.53 -6.11
CA GLY A 23 -6.64 -20.39 -7.52
C GLY A 23 -5.28 -19.69 -7.58
N PRO A 24 -4.47 -19.90 -8.62
CA PRO A 24 -3.23 -19.17 -8.77
C PRO A 24 -3.58 -17.68 -8.74
N ASP A 25 -3.19 -16.95 -7.70
CA ASP A 25 -3.38 -15.50 -7.63
C ASP A 25 -2.48 -14.96 -8.75
N ILE A 26 -3.08 -14.72 -9.91
CA ILE A 26 -2.37 -14.36 -11.13
C ILE A 26 -1.73 -13.01 -10.86
N ALA A 27 -0.40 -12.96 -10.87
CA ALA A 27 0.37 -11.79 -10.51
C ALA A 27 0.23 -10.67 -11.56
N VAL A 28 -0.84 -9.89 -11.45
CA VAL A 28 -1.20 -8.83 -12.38
C VAL A 28 -1.04 -7.48 -11.71
N ILE A 29 -0.40 -6.54 -12.39
CA ILE A 29 -0.35 -5.13 -11.96
C ILE A 29 -1.11 -4.25 -12.94
N HIS A 30 -1.54 -3.07 -12.48
CA HIS A 30 -2.18 -2.06 -13.32
C HIS A 30 -1.43 -0.75 -13.22
N ALA A 31 -0.75 -0.35 -14.30
CA ALA A 31 0.07 0.85 -14.33
C ALA A 31 -0.27 1.73 -15.55
N ASP A 32 0.02 3.02 -15.42
CA ASP A 32 -0.04 3.99 -16.52
C ASP A 32 1.39 4.34 -16.91
N LEU A 33 1.74 4.16 -18.19
CA LEU A 33 3.08 4.45 -18.71
C LEU A 33 3.29 5.95 -19.01
N GLY A 34 2.26 6.79 -18.85
CA GLY A 34 2.33 8.24 -19.00
C GLY A 34 1.32 8.83 -19.99
N ASP A 35 0.31 8.07 -20.40
CA ASP A 35 -0.74 8.53 -21.33
C ASP A 35 -2.11 8.71 -20.66
N GLY A 36 -2.17 8.57 -19.34
CA GLY A 36 -3.40 8.68 -18.56
C GLY A 36 -4.22 7.39 -18.52
N LYS A 37 -3.76 6.30 -19.15
CA LYS A 37 -4.52 5.03 -19.24
C LYS A 37 -3.83 3.92 -18.45
N ARG A 38 -4.52 3.45 -17.42
CA ARG A 38 -4.11 2.24 -16.70
C ARG A 38 -4.29 1.00 -17.57
N ARG A 39 -3.21 0.24 -17.70
CA ARG A 39 -3.16 -1.01 -18.45
C ARG A 39 -2.81 -2.15 -17.54
N ARG A 40 -3.29 -3.32 -17.93
CA ARG A 40 -2.94 -4.58 -17.29
C ARG A 40 -1.52 -4.97 -17.75
N LEU A 41 -0.64 -5.26 -16.79
CA LEU A 41 0.65 -5.88 -17.07
C LEU A 41 0.72 -7.23 -16.35
N PHE A 42 1.20 -8.23 -17.08
CA PHE A 42 1.31 -9.60 -16.60
C PHE A 42 2.51 -10.28 -17.26
N LEU A 43 3.34 -10.94 -16.46
CA LEU A 43 4.47 -11.74 -16.93
C LEU A 43 4.18 -13.22 -16.64
N GLY A 44 3.72 -13.94 -17.66
CA GLY A 44 3.55 -15.38 -17.62
C GLY A 44 4.84 -16.13 -17.92
N ALA A 45 4.76 -17.45 -17.93
CA ALA A 45 5.92 -18.30 -18.18
C ALA A 45 6.52 -18.09 -19.58
N ASP A 46 5.70 -17.78 -20.58
CA ASP A 46 6.16 -17.56 -21.96
C ASP A 46 6.83 -16.20 -22.12
N GLU A 47 6.30 -15.16 -21.47
CA GLU A 47 6.89 -13.83 -21.42
C GLU A 47 8.26 -13.86 -20.73
N LEU A 48 8.38 -14.56 -19.59
CA LEU A 48 9.66 -14.72 -18.89
C LEU A 48 10.70 -15.48 -19.72
N ARG A 49 10.28 -16.49 -20.49
CA ARG A 49 11.17 -17.19 -21.45
C ARG A 49 11.61 -16.25 -22.57
N GLN A 50 10.70 -15.40 -23.05
CA GLN A 50 11.01 -14.44 -24.11
C GLN A 50 11.97 -13.34 -23.61
N ILE A 51 11.81 -12.84 -22.38
CA ILE A 51 12.77 -11.93 -21.73
C ILE A 51 14.16 -12.55 -21.72
N LYS A 52 14.28 -13.83 -21.32
CA LYS A 52 15.58 -14.52 -21.34
C LYS A 52 16.20 -14.59 -22.75
N ARG A 53 15.38 -14.77 -23.79
CA ARG A 53 15.84 -14.83 -25.17
C ARG A 53 16.32 -13.48 -25.68
N GLU A 54 15.63 -12.40 -25.33
CA GLU A 54 15.93 -11.05 -25.81
C GLU A 54 17.06 -10.38 -25.02
N CYS A 55 17.06 -10.52 -23.69
CA CYS A 55 18.04 -9.87 -22.80
C CYS A 55 19.30 -10.72 -22.55
N GLY A 56 19.31 -12.00 -22.94
CA GLY A 56 20.44 -12.92 -22.69
C GLY A 56 20.65 -13.31 -21.22
N ARG A 57 19.87 -12.77 -20.29
CA ARG A 57 19.95 -13.03 -18.84
C ARG A 57 18.71 -13.78 -18.34
N GLY A 58 18.89 -14.63 -17.33
CA GLY A 58 17.78 -15.32 -16.69
C GLY A 58 16.89 -14.34 -15.92
N PHE A 59 15.58 -14.60 -15.86
CA PHE A 59 14.61 -13.76 -15.13
C PHE A 59 15.07 -13.41 -13.71
N TYR A 60 15.48 -14.41 -12.92
CA TYR A 60 15.93 -14.15 -11.55
C TYR A 60 17.18 -13.27 -11.48
N THR A 61 18.12 -13.44 -12.42
CA THR A 61 19.32 -12.61 -12.52
C THR A 61 19.00 -11.15 -12.83
N ILE A 62 18.05 -10.92 -13.74
CA ILE A 62 17.54 -9.58 -14.04
C ILE A 62 16.85 -9.01 -12.79
N TYR A 63 15.95 -9.78 -12.17
CA TYR A 63 15.19 -9.33 -10.99
C TYR A 63 16.07 -8.85 -9.83
N VAL A 64 17.09 -9.62 -9.43
CA VAL A 64 17.93 -9.27 -8.26
C VAL A 64 18.93 -8.14 -8.51
N ASN A 65 19.25 -7.86 -9.77
CA ASN A 65 20.22 -6.84 -10.13
C ASN A 65 19.56 -5.61 -10.79
N PHE A 66 18.24 -5.62 -10.97
CA PHE A 66 17.51 -4.60 -11.74
C PHE A 66 17.85 -3.17 -11.31
N ASP A 67 17.87 -2.88 -10.01
CA ASP A 67 18.17 -1.55 -9.47
C ASP A 67 19.63 -1.09 -9.72
N LYS A 68 20.54 -2.01 -10.06
CA LYS A 68 21.97 -1.75 -10.19
C LYS A 68 22.45 -1.73 -11.64
N ASP A 69 21.94 -2.64 -12.46
CA ASP A 69 22.50 -2.95 -13.77
C ASP A 69 21.47 -3.09 -14.90
N ALA A 70 20.21 -2.66 -14.68
CA ALA A 70 19.21 -2.75 -15.73
C ALA A 70 19.50 -1.80 -16.90
N GLU A 71 19.66 -2.38 -18.09
CA GLU A 71 19.85 -1.63 -19.32
C GLU A 71 18.49 -1.12 -19.86
N PRO A 72 18.44 0.04 -20.54
CA PRO A 72 17.20 0.58 -21.12
C PRO A 72 16.48 -0.40 -22.06
N ASP A 73 17.24 -1.22 -22.79
CA ASP A 73 16.69 -2.23 -23.69
C ASP A 73 16.02 -3.37 -22.92
N GLU A 74 16.57 -3.75 -21.75
CA GLU A 74 15.94 -4.73 -20.85
C GLU A 74 14.62 -4.17 -20.31
N VAL A 75 14.61 -2.91 -19.86
CA VAL A 75 13.38 -2.24 -19.38
C VAL A 75 12.31 -2.24 -20.46
N SER A 76 12.69 -1.88 -21.69
CA SER A 76 11.78 -1.87 -22.84
C SER A 76 11.23 -3.26 -23.16
N ALA A 77 12.09 -4.28 -23.16
CA ALA A 77 11.67 -5.67 -23.40
C ALA A 77 10.70 -6.17 -22.31
N ILE A 78 11.00 -5.90 -21.04
CA ILE A 78 10.16 -6.30 -19.90
C ILE A 78 8.78 -5.64 -20.00
N LEU A 79 8.71 -4.33 -20.20
CA LEU A 79 7.43 -3.62 -20.30
C LEU A 79 6.61 -4.11 -21.48
N ARG A 80 7.24 -4.28 -22.65
CA ARG A 80 6.56 -4.74 -23.86
C ARG A 80 5.97 -6.14 -23.65
N LEU A 81 6.75 -7.05 -23.11
CA LEU A 81 6.30 -8.42 -22.86
C LEU A 81 5.25 -8.48 -21.74
N ALA A 82 5.35 -7.63 -20.72
CA ALA A 82 4.35 -7.54 -19.67
C ALA A 82 3.00 -6.99 -20.19
N LEU A 83 3.02 -6.04 -21.12
CA LEU A 83 1.82 -5.54 -21.80
C LEU A 83 1.19 -6.63 -22.68
N ILE A 84 2.01 -7.39 -23.41
CA ILE A 84 1.55 -8.53 -24.23
C ILE A 84 0.89 -9.59 -23.36
N GLY A 85 1.54 -10.01 -22.26
CA GLY A 85 0.92 -10.94 -21.30
C GLY A 85 -0.34 -10.37 -20.64
N GLY A 86 -0.43 -9.03 -20.54
CA GLY A 86 -1.63 -8.30 -20.10
C GLY A 86 -2.80 -8.33 -21.10
N GLY A 87 -2.57 -8.78 -22.34
CA GLY A 87 -3.56 -8.89 -23.41
C GLY A 87 -3.46 -7.82 -24.50
N MET A 88 -2.42 -6.98 -24.48
CA MET A 88 -2.16 -6.00 -25.55
C MET A 88 -1.59 -6.69 -26.79
N THR A 89 -1.88 -6.17 -27.98
CA THR A 89 -1.27 -6.71 -29.21
C THR A 89 0.24 -6.43 -29.24
N PRO A 90 1.07 -7.29 -29.87
CA PRO A 90 2.51 -7.06 -29.92
C PRO A 90 2.93 -5.74 -30.56
N GLN A 91 2.20 -5.30 -31.58
CA GLN A 91 2.48 -4.03 -32.27
C GLN A 91 2.15 -2.84 -31.38
N ASP A 92 0.96 -2.82 -30.76
CA ASP A 92 0.57 -1.72 -29.87
C ASP A 92 1.51 -1.62 -28.66
N ALA A 93 1.93 -2.77 -28.12
CA ALA A 93 2.86 -2.81 -26.99
C ALA A 93 4.24 -2.25 -27.38
N LEU A 94 4.72 -2.57 -28.59
CA LEU A 94 5.99 -2.05 -29.10
C LEU A 94 5.92 -0.53 -29.29
N ASP A 95 4.89 -0.03 -29.97
CA ASP A 95 4.72 1.39 -30.28
C ASP A 95 4.62 2.21 -28.98
N LEU A 96 3.88 1.69 -27.99
CA LEU A 96 3.70 2.35 -26.70
C LEU A 96 5.00 2.40 -25.90
N VAL A 97 5.73 1.29 -25.82
CA VAL A 97 7.01 1.23 -25.10
C VAL A 97 8.06 2.10 -25.78
N GLN A 98 8.16 2.07 -27.11
CA GLN A 98 9.07 2.96 -27.85
C GLN A 98 8.78 4.44 -27.58
N TYR A 99 7.50 4.79 -27.44
CA TYR A 99 7.13 6.19 -27.21
C TYR A 99 7.32 6.64 -25.75
N TYR A 100 7.03 5.77 -24.76
CA TYR A 100 7.02 6.14 -23.34
C TYR A 100 8.24 5.67 -22.53
N ALA A 101 8.94 4.64 -22.99
CA ALA A 101 10.04 3.99 -22.27
C ALA A 101 11.34 3.98 -23.07
N SER A 102 11.51 4.88 -24.04
CA SER A 102 12.77 5.06 -24.76
C SER A 102 13.30 6.50 -24.69
N PRO A 103 14.63 6.70 -24.78
CA PRO A 103 15.22 8.03 -24.92
C PRO A 103 14.62 8.79 -26.11
N PRO A 104 14.44 10.13 -26.02
CA PRO A 104 15.03 11.04 -25.04
C PRO A 104 14.20 11.26 -23.76
N ARG A 105 13.14 10.48 -23.52
CA ARG A 105 12.29 10.68 -22.34
C ARG A 105 12.96 10.21 -21.04
N PRO A 106 12.64 10.83 -19.90
CA PRO A 106 13.08 10.33 -18.60
C PRO A 106 12.57 8.90 -18.37
N LEU A 107 13.49 7.96 -18.18
CA LEU A 107 13.15 6.54 -18.05
C LEU A 107 12.75 6.12 -16.64
N GLN A 108 12.95 6.96 -15.62
CA GLN A 108 12.72 6.60 -14.22
C GLN A 108 11.34 5.96 -13.99
N HIS A 109 10.29 6.52 -14.59
CA HIS A 109 8.93 5.99 -14.48
C HIS A 109 8.79 4.59 -15.11
N ALA A 110 9.36 4.39 -16.30
CA ALA A 110 9.40 3.11 -16.98
C ALA A 110 10.17 2.04 -16.18
N TYR A 111 11.31 2.41 -15.59
CA TYR A 111 12.08 1.53 -14.70
C TYR A 111 11.25 1.06 -13.50
N LEU A 112 10.54 1.97 -12.82
CA LEU A 112 9.72 1.61 -11.66
C LEU A 112 8.60 0.64 -12.04
N ILE A 113 7.90 0.86 -13.16
CA ILE A 113 6.83 -0.03 -13.62
C ILE A 113 7.40 -1.41 -14.02
N ALA A 114 8.54 -1.44 -14.71
CA ALA A 114 9.18 -2.69 -15.10
C ALA A 114 9.61 -3.50 -13.86
N PHE A 115 10.17 -2.84 -12.85
CA PHE A 115 10.53 -3.49 -11.60
C PHE A 115 9.31 -4.01 -10.84
N GLU A 116 8.21 -3.26 -10.83
CA GLU A 116 6.94 -3.70 -10.24
C GLU A 116 6.41 -4.96 -10.94
N ALA A 117 6.48 -5.00 -12.28
CA ALA A 117 6.05 -6.17 -13.06
C ALA A 117 6.91 -7.41 -12.75
N LEU A 118 8.24 -7.27 -12.67
CA LEU A 118 9.15 -8.35 -12.28
C LEU A 118 8.89 -8.80 -10.83
N SER A 119 8.66 -7.85 -9.93
CA SER A 119 8.37 -8.12 -8.52
C SER A 119 7.07 -8.90 -8.35
N ALA A 120 6.02 -8.51 -9.09
CA ALA A 120 4.77 -9.25 -9.12
C ALA A 120 4.99 -10.68 -9.63
N ALA A 121 5.75 -10.85 -10.72
CA ALA A 121 6.06 -12.19 -11.24
C ALA A 121 6.83 -13.07 -10.25
N TRP A 122 7.73 -12.48 -9.43
CA TRP A 122 8.52 -13.22 -8.45
C TRP A 122 7.78 -13.51 -7.15
N ARG A 123 7.12 -12.50 -6.58
CA ARG A 123 6.52 -12.55 -5.24
C ARG A 123 5.02 -12.88 -5.26
N GLY A 124 4.40 -12.86 -6.44
CA GLY A 124 2.96 -12.77 -6.57
C GLY A 124 2.50 -11.30 -6.58
N SER A 125 1.28 -11.04 -7.05
CA SER A 125 0.66 -9.73 -6.84
C SER A 125 0.12 -9.68 -5.41
N ASP A 126 0.87 -9.11 -4.48
CA ASP A 126 0.26 -8.63 -3.26
C ASP A 126 -0.77 -7.57 -3.66
N LYS A 127 -2.05 -7.82 -3.39
CA LYS A 127 -3.16 -6.85 -3.59
C LYS A 127 -2.97 -5.54 -2.80
N SER A 128 -1.83 -5.38 -2.12
CA SER A 128 -1.43 -4.23 -1.29
C SER A 128 -0.40 -3.31 -1.96
N ALA A 129 0.11 -3.62 -3.16
CA ALA A 129 1.15 -2.80 -3.81
C ALA A 129 0.59 -1.58 -4.60
N SER A 130 -0.72 -1.30 -4.57
CA SER A 130 -1.22 0.03 -4.92
C SER A 130 -1.12 0.92 -3.66
N GLY A 131 -0.24 1.93 -3.69
CA GLY A 131 0.10 2.83 -2.57
C GLY A 131 -1.06 3.57 -1.89
N GLY A 132 -1.85 2.83 -1.13
CA GLY A 132 -2.81 3.30 -0.16
C GLY A 132 -3.12 2.11 0.73
N LYS A 133 -2.64 2.14 1.98
CA LYS A 133 -3.04 1.16 3.00
C LYS A 133 -4.58 1.17 3.01
N ARG A 134 -5.21 0.09 2.56
CA ARG A 134 -6.66 -0.06 2.76
C ARG A 134 -6.84 -0.22 4.26
N MET A 135 -7.23 0.87 4.90
CA MET A 135 -7.69 0.81 6.28
C MET A 135 -8.90 -0.13 6.31
N THR A 136 -8.86 -1.10 7.20
CA THR A 136 -10.03 -1.91 7.52
C THR A 136 -11.13 -1.01 8.08
N ALA A 137 -12.38 -1.46 8.04
CA ALA A 137 -13.48 -0.74 8.69
C ALA A 137 -13.18 -0.45 10.17
N GLN A 138 -12.52 -1.39 10.85
CA GLN A 138 -12.08 -1.23 12.23
C GLN A 138 -11.00 -0.14 12.36
N GLU A 139 -9.99 -0.12 11.49
CA GLU A 139 -8.96 0.93 11.51
C GLU A 139 -9.54 2.31 11.16
N MET A 140 -10.58 2.37 10.33
CA MET A 140 -11.31 3.62 10.08
C MET A 140 -12.09 4.07 11.33
N ASP A 141 -12.81 3.15 11.98
CA ASP A 141 -13.57 3.43 13.20
C ASP A 141 -12.65 3.89 14.35
N ASP A 142 -11.51 3.22 14.52
CA ASP A 142 -10.51 3.57 15.52
C ASP A 142 -9.91 4.95 15.23
N PHE A 143 -9.61 5.25 13.96
CA PHE A 143 -9.11 6.56 13.53
C PHE A 143 -10.11 7.68 13.76
N PHE A 144 -11.40 7.49 13.41
CA PHE A 144 -12.44 8.48 13.68
C PHE A 144 -12.65 8.68 15.18
N THR A 145 -12.60 7.62 15.98
CA THR A 145 -12.73 7.71 17.44
C THR A 145 -11.58 8.52 18.06
N GLU A 146 -10.35 8.30 17.61
CA GLU A 146 -9.18 9.06 18.07
C GLU A 146 -9.23 10.52 17.59
N ALA A 147 -9.67 10.75 16.36
CA ALA A 147 -9.88 12.08 15.77
C ALA A 147 -10.97 12.88 16.51
N GLU A 148 -12.08 12.25 16.87
CA GLU A 148 -13.15 12.85 17.68
C GLU A 148 -12.65 13.22 19.08
N ALA A 149 -11.90 12.33 19.74
CA ALA A 149 -11.32 12.60 21.04
C ALA A 149 -10.34 13.79 21.01
N ALA A 150 -9.54 13.91 19.94
CA ALA A 150 -8.61 15.02 19.75
C ALA A 150 -9.32 16.36 19.48
N LEU A 151 -10.39 16.36 18.67
CA LEU A 151 -11.17 17.57 18.38
C LEU A 151 -11.96 18.05 19.61
N ILE A 152 -12.55 17.13 20.37
CA ILE A 152 -13.23 17.45 21.64
C ILE A 152 -12.23 18.04 22.64
N LYS A 153 -11.02 17.47 22.74
CA LYS A 153 -9.96 17.97 23.62
C LYS A 153 -9.49 19.37 23.24
N ASN A 154 -9.51 19.72 21.95
CA ASN A 154 -9.11 21.02 21.43
C ASN A 154 -10.30 21.99 21.23
N GLY A 155 -11.50 21.64 21.71
CA GLY A 155 -12.69 22.52 21.66
C GLY A 155 -13.24 22.81 20.26
N SER A 156 -12.92 21.97 19.27
CA SER A 156 -13.29 22.17 17.87
C SER A 156 -14.54 21.35 17.49
N ASP A 157 -15.42 21.92 16.66
CA ASP A 157 -16.70 21.30 16.28
C ASP A 157 -16.56 20.28 15.12
N LEU A 158 -17.27 19.15 15.23
CA LEU A 158 -17.25 18.03 14.27
C LEU A 158 -17.83 18.39 12.91
N SER A 159 -18.57 19.50 12.82
CA SER A 159 -19.07 20.06 11.57
C SER A 159 -17.95 20.41 10.57
N VAL A 160 -16.72 20.65 11.05
CA VAL A 160 -15.54 20.98 10.21
C VAL A 160 -15.12 19.81 9.31
N LEU A 161 -15.43 18.58 9.71
CA LEU A 161 -15.10 17.37 8.96
C LEU A 161 -16.17 17.01 7.90
N ARG A 162 -17.36 17.61 7.96
CA ARG A 162 -18.49 17.21 7.13
C ARG A 162 -18.30 17.70 5.69
N GLY A 163 -18.31 16.78 4.72
CA GLY A 163 -18.21 17.09 3.29
C GLY A 163 -16.79 17.28 2.77
N ARG A 164 -15.77 17.11 3.62
CA ARG A 164 -14.36 17.12 3.20
C ARG A 164 -13.91 15.72 2.79
N SER A 165 -13.05 15.66 1.77
CA SER A 165 -12.38 14.43 1.37
C SER A 165 -11.36 14.01 2.43
N PHE A 166 -11.01 12.72 2.43
CA PHE A 166 -10.07 12.15 3.40
C PHE A 166 -8.70 12.84 3.39
N ALA A 167 -8.23 13.29 2.22
CA ALA A 167 -6.98 14.05 2.10
C ALA A 167 -7.10 15.43 2.79
N GLU A 168 -8.22 16.13 2.61
CA GLU A 168 -8.47 17.43 3.25
C GLU A 168 -8.64 17.31 4.77
N ILE A 169 -9.15 16.18 5.25
CA ILE A 169 -9.24 15.88 6.68
C ILE A 169 -7.83 15.69 7.25
N GLN A 170 -6.95 14.95 6.57
CA GLN A 170 -5.55 14.78 6.97
C GLN A 170 -4.81 16.12 7.05
N ASP A 171 -5.04 17.03 6.10
CA ASP A 171 -4.43 18.37 6.12
C ASP A 171 -4.91 19.24 7.29
N VAL A 172 -6.21 19.18 7.63
CA VAL A 172 -6.77 19.87 8.79
C VAL A 172 -6.16 19.35 10.08
N PHE A 173 -6.01 18.03 10.22
CA PHE A 173 -5.37 17.42 11.39
C PHE A 173 -3.86 17.71 11.47
N ALA A 174 -3.16 17.70 10.33
CA ALA A 174 -1.76 18.10 10.27
C ALA A 174 -1.57 19.56 10.69
N ALA A 175 -2.50 20.46 10.32
CA ALA A 175 -2.51 21.85 10.78
C ALA A 175 -2.78 21.97 12.29
N LEU A 176 -3.78 21.24 12.82
CA LEU A 176 -4.08 21.19 14.26
C LEU A 176 -2.91 20.64 15.10
N SER A 177 -2.13 19.72 14.54
CA SER A 177 -0.97 19.13 15.23
C SER A 177 0.26 20.05 15.27
N LYS A 178 0.38 20.99 14.33
CA LYS A 178 1.50 21.96 14.26
C LYS A 178 1.38 23.11 15.26
N ASP A 179 0.18 23.39 15.78
CA ASP A 179 -0.05 24.42 16.81
C ASP A 179 0.09 23.89 18.25
N ALA A 180 0.50 22.63 18.44
CA ALA A 180 0.62 21.99 19.76
C ALA A 180 1.84 22.43 20.60
N ASP A 181 2.59 23.46 20.18
CA ASP A 181 3.83 23.89 20.82
C ASP A 181 3.71 25.17 21.70
N LYS A 182 2.56 25.36 22.36
CA LYS A 182 2.47 26.22 23.56
C LYS A 182 1.53 25.64 24.62
N PRO A 183 2.04 25.12 25.74
CA PRO A 183 1.21 24.87 26.91
C PRO A 183 1.02 26.18 27.67
N SER A 184 -0.22 26.68 27.76
CA SER A 184 -0.58 27.55 28.89
C SER A 184 -0.98 26.65 30.05
N ALA A 185 0.01 26.29 30.87
CA ALA A 185 -0.24 25.74 32.19
C ALA A 185 -1.14 26.73 32.97
N PRO A 186 -2.12 26.25 33.75
CA PRO A 186 -2.85 27.12 34.67
C PRO A 186 -1.85 27.74 35.65
N ASP A 187 -1.98 29.05 35.86
CA ASP A 187 -1.14 29.82 36.77
C ASP A 187 -1.19 29.27 38.21
N ALA A 188 -0.11 29.52 38.96
CA ALA A 188 0.11 28.95 40.29
C ALA A 188 -1.01 29.32 41.29
N GLU A 189 -1.74 30.42 41.05
CA GLU A 189 -2.89 30.82 41.85
C GLU A 189 -4.09 29.87 41.65
N THR A 190 -4.34 29.42 40.42
CA THR A 190 -5.40 28.45 40.09
C THR A 190 -5.10 27.07 40.69
N PHE A 191 -3.85 26.64 40.70
CA PHE A 191 -3.44 25.38 41.35
C PHE A 191 -3.59 25.43 42.88
N ASN A 192 -3.30 26.57 43.52
CA ASN A 192 -3.47 26.75 44.96
C ASN A 192 -4.95 26.86 45.37
N ALA A 193 -5.80 27.48 44.53
CA ALA A 193 -7.24 27.56 44.76
C ALA A 193 -7.91 26.16 44.74
N ILE A 194 -7.53 25.30 43.81
CA ILE A 194 -8.06 23.92 43.69
C ILE A 194 -7.60 23.07 44.89
N LYS A 195 -6.36 23.24 45.35
CA LYS A 195 -5.82 22.53 46.52
C LYS A 195 -6.47 22.97 47.84
N ALA A 196 -6.82 24.25 47.96
CA ALA A 196 -7.55 24.78 49.12
C ALA A 196 -9.02 24.30 49.15
N ALA A 197 -9.66 24.18 47.98
CA ALA A 197 -11.03 23.67 47.87
C ALA A 197 -11.16 22.17 48.21
N GLY A 198 -10.15 21.36 47.91
CA GLY A 198 -10.12 19.93 48.21
C GLY A 198 -10.05 19.58 49.70
N LYS A 199 -9.53 20.48 50.55
CA LYS A 199 -9.35 20.20 51.99
C LYS A 199 -10.62 20.39 52.84
N LYS A 200 -11.69 20.99 52.29
CA LYS A 200 -12.93 21.27 53.02
C LYS A 200 -14.06 20.24 52.86
N LYS A 201 -13.90 19.22 52.00
CA LYS A 201 -14.92 18.18 51.74
C LYS A 201 -14.69 16.84 52.46
N GLY A 202 -13.90 16.83 53.54
CA GLY A 202 -13.58 15.64 54.33
C GLY A 202 -13.91 15.80 55.82
N LYS A 203 -15.07 16.35 56.17
CA LYS A 203 -15.63 16.29 57.54
C LYS A 203 -17.13 16.53 57.52
N LYS A 204 -17.89 15.47 57.28
CA LYS A 204 -19.21 15.22 57.87
C LYS A 204 -19.39 13.72 57.98
#